data_AF-A0A2V5SF36-F1
#
_entry.id   AF-A0A2V5SF36-F1
#
_cell.length_a   1.000
_cell.length_b   1.000
_cell.length_c   1.000
_cell.angle_alpha   90.00
_cell.angle_beta   90.00
_cell.angle_gamma   90.00
#
_symmetry.space_group_name_H-M   'P 1'
#
loop_
_entity.id
_entity.type
_entity.pdbx_description
1 polymer ?
#
loop_
_entity_poly.entity_id
_entity_poly.type
_entity_poly.pdbx_seq_one_letter_code
_entity_poly.pdbx_strand_id
1 'polypeptide(L)'
;GYNSSNTSHLAEMGEEKLPTYFVLNASRLVSGTEIKHYDLHEKREIVSHFWLPNGPAVIGITAGASCPNNLIEETLIRLFELRGISRQELELAA
;
A
#
# COMPACT_ATOMS: atom_id res chain seq x y z
N GLY A 1 -11.38 0.01 2.60
CA GLY A 1 -12.10 1.17 2.02
C GLY A 1 -12.03 2.35 2.99
N TYR A 2 -12.09 3.58 2.47
CA TYR A 2 -11.79 4.81 3.25
C TYR A 2 -12.79 5.16 4.36
N ASN A 3 -13.98 4.56 4.36
CA ASN A 3 -14.98 4.77 5.41
C ASN A 3 -14.83 3.82 6.61
N SER A 4 -13.80 2.98 6.65
CA SER A 4 -13.58 2.01 7.74
C SER A 4 -12.80 2.66 8.87
N SER A 5 -13.46 2.93 9.99
CA SER A 5 -12.84 3.51 11.20
C SER A 5 -11.63 2.70 11.67
N ASN A 6 -11.73 1.37 11.65
CA ASN A 6 -10.62 0.49 12.04
C ASN A 6 -9.40 0.65 11.13
N THR A 7 -9.63 0.82 9.82
CA THR A 7 -8.51 0.97 8.87
C THR A 7 -7.90 2.36 8.99
N SER A 8 -8.73 3.39 9.19
CA SER A 8 -8.25 4.76 9.47
C SER A 8 -7.39 4.80 10.73
N HIS A 9 -7.80 4.12 11.80
CA HIS A 9 -7.00 4.10 13.04
C HIS A 9 -5.66 3.35 12.88
N LEU A 10 -5.63 2.27 12.09
CA LEU A 10 -4.37 1.60 11.73
C LEU A 10 -3.43 2.54 10.96
N ALA A 11 -3.96 3.30 10.01
CA ALA A 11 -3.19 4.27 9.24
C ALA A 11 -2.63 5.39 10.14
N GLU A 12 -3.47 5.95 11.02
CA GLU A 12 -3.08 6.97 12.00
C GLU A 12 -1.93 6.48 12.91
N MET A 13 -2.04 5.27 13.49
CA MET A 13 -0.96 4.69 14.29
C MET A 13 0.34 4.46 13.49
N GLY A 14 0.21 4.15 12.20
CA GLY A 14 1.34 3.99 11.30
C GLY A 14 2.05 5.33 11.02
N GLU A 15 1.28 6.38 10.72
CA GLU A 15 1.77 7.73 10.43
C GLU A 15 2.62 8.32 11.59
N GLU A 16 2.30 7.97 12.85
CA GLU A 16 3.10 8.36 14.02
C GLU A 16 4.52 7.76 14.05
N LYS A 17 4.77 6.68 13.30
CA LYS A 17 6.01 5.90 13.37
C LYS A 17 6.79 5.87 12.06
N LEU A 18 6.09 5.79 10.93
CA LEU A 18 6.65 5.48 9.62
C LEU A 18 5.84 6.16 8.50
N PRO A 19 6.44 6.42 7.32
CA PRO A 19 5.68 6.78 6.13
C PRO A 19 4.59 5.74 5.86
N THR A 20 3.34 6.18 5.86
CA THR A 20 2.16 5.32 5.77
C THR A 20 1.25 5.82 4.66
N TYR A 21 0.71 4.90 3.86
CA TYR A 21 -0.11 5.22 2.70
C TYR A 21 -1.42 4.44 2.76
N PHE A 22 -2.52 5.13 3.06
CA PHE A 22 -3.84 4.50 3.11
C PHE A 22 -4.43 4.32 1.70
N VAL A 23 -4.30 3.11 1.15
CA VAL A 23 -4.74 2.78 -0.20
C VAL A 23 -6.06 2.02 -0.24
N LEU A 24 -6.87 2.26 -1.28
CA LEU A 24 -8.11 1.53 -1.50
C LEU A 24 -7.87 0.11 -2.04
N ASN A 25 -6.90 -0.01 -2.95
CA ASN A 25 -6.51 -1.25 -3.63
C ASN A 25 -5.17 -1.05 -4.36
N ALA A 26 -4.68 -2.12 -4.99
CA ALA A 26 -3.41 -2.14 -5.73
C ALA A 26 -3.28 -1.07 -6.82
N SER A 27 -4.37 -0.64 -7.48
CA SER A 27 -4.32 0.38 -8.56
C SER A 27 -3.79 1.74 -8.09
N ARG A 28 -3.77 1.97 -6.77
CA ARG A 28 -3.28 3.19 -6.16
C ARG A 28 -1.75 3.26 -6.10
N LEU A 29 -1.06 2.13 -6.20
CA LEU A 29 0.39 2.05 -6.36
C LEU A 29 0.71 2.33 -7.84
N VAL A 30 0.71 3.61 -8.20
CA VAL A 30 0.75 4.08 -9.60
C VAL A 30 2.07 3.70 -10.27
N SER A 31 3.20 4.01 -9.62
CA SER A 31 4.54 3.70 -10.12
C SER A 31 5.52 3.56 -8.94
N GLY A 32 6.79 3.27 -9.21
CA GLY A 32 7.83 3.31 -8.17
C GLY A 32 8.09 4.73 -7.62
N THR A 33 7.57 5.77 -8.27
CA THR A 33 7.73 7.16 -7.84
C THR A 33 6.43 7.82 -7.39
N GLU A 34 5.26 7.29 -7.71
CA GLU A 34 3.96 7.86 -7.36
C GLU A 34 3.03 6.85 -6.68
N ILE A 35 2.38 7.30 -5.62
CA ILE A 35 1.29 6.59 -4.95
C ILE A 35 0.11 7.55 -4.74
N LYS A 36 -1.09 7.06 -5.00
CA LYS A 36 -2.33 7.72 -4.61
C LYS A 36 -2.79 7.14 -3.29
N HIS A 37 -3.12 7.97 -2.32
CA HIS A 37 -3.58 7.47 -1.02
C HIS A 37 -4.50 8.48 -0.36
N TYR A 38 -5.29 8.01 0.60
CA TYR A 38 -6.24 8.85 1.31
C TYR A 38 -5.55 9.50 2.50
N ASP A 39 -5.50 10.82 2.49
CA ASP A 39 -4.98 11.60 3.60
C ASP A 39 -6.09 11.78 4.65
N LEU A 40 -5.85 11.34 5.88
CA LEU A 40 -6.84 11.41 6.96
C LEU A 40 -7.07 12.84 7.46
N HIS A 41 -6.08 13.72 7.31
CA HIS A 41 -6.16 15.12 7.73
C HIS A 41 -6.94 15.95 6.71
N GLU A 42 -6.64 15.77 5.42
CA GLU A 42 -7.31 16.46 4.32
C GLU A 42 -8.63 15.80 3.89
N LYS A 43 -8.87 14.56 4.35
CA LYS A 43 -10.07 13.76 4.06
C LYS A 43 -10.33 13.57 2.56
N ARG A 44 -9.26 13.43 1.77
CA ARG A 44 -9.33 13.23 0.32
C ARG A 44 -8.17 12.39 -0.19
N GLU A 45 -8.31 11.88 -1.41
CA GLU A 45 -7.19 11.21 -2.10
C GLU A 45 -6.19 12.26 -2.57
N ILE A 46 -4.92 12.04 -2.21
CA ILE A 46 -3.77 12.85 -2.61
C ILE A 46 -2.75 11.97 -3.36
N VAL A 47 -1.80 12.63 -4.02
CA VAL A 47 -0.66 11.98 -4.66
C VAL A 47 0.58 12.29 -3.84
N SER A 48 1.35 11.25 -3.52
CA SER A 48 2.68 11.39 -2.93
C SER A 48 3.74 10.86 -3.88
N HIS A 49 4.88 11.57 -3.92
CA HIS A 49 6.02 11.21 -4.73
C HIS A 49 7.13 10.57 -3.89
N PHE A 50 8.03 9.83 -4.55
CA PHE A 50 9.19 9.17 -3.93
C PHE A 50 8.82 8.21 -2.78
N TRP A 51 7.65 7.57 -2.88
CA TRP A 51 7.08 6.75 -1.81
C TRP A 51 7.77 5.39 -1.66
N LEU A 52 8.27 4.83 -2.76
CA LEU A 52 8.92 3.52 -2.78
C LEU A 52 10.45 3.71 -2.91
N PRO A 53 11.25 3.47 -1.85
CA PRO A 53 12.69 3.72 -1.86
C PRO A 53 13.42 2.78 -2.84
N ASN A 54 14.57 3.15 -3.40
CA ASN A 54 15.36 2.21 -4.22
C ASN A 54 16.20 1.26 -3.35
N GLY A 55 16.53 0.07 -3.88
CA GLY A 55 17.35 -0.92 -3.17
C GLY A 55 16.57 -1.75 -2.13
N PRO A 56 17.27 -2.43 -1.20
CA PRO A 56 16.65 -3.22 -0.14
C PRO A 56 15.74 -2.35 0.74
N ALA A 57 14.51 -2.80 0.94
CA ALA A 57 13.52 -2.11 1.77
C ALA A 57 12.66 -3.13 2.52
N VAL A 58 12.24 -2.76 3.74
CA VAL A 58 11.24 -3.51 4.51
C VAL A 58 9.93 -2.75 4.42
N ILE A 59 8.89 -3.39 3.90
CA ILE A 59 7.59 -2.78 3.66
C ILE A 59 6.54 -3.57 4.43
N GLY A 60 5.85 -2.90 5.35
CA GLY A 60 4.72 -3.46 6.08
C GLY A 60 3.44 -3.30 5.28
N ILE A 61 2.67 -4.39 5.14
CA ILE A 61 1.32 -4.35 4.58
C ILE A 61 0.37 -4.82 5.68
N THR A 62 -0.65 -4.01 5.96
CA THR A 62 -1.70 -4.35 6.91
C THR A 62 -3.05 -3.93 6.33
N ALA A 63 -4.12 -4.50 6.87
CA ALA A 63 -5.47 -4.17 6.46
C ALA A 63 -6.44 -4.25 7.64
N GLY A 64 -7.54 -3.51 7.58
CA GLY A 64 -8.62 -3.65 8.55
C GLY A 64 -9.25 -5.04 8.50
N ALA A 65 -9.88 -5.45 9.61
CA ALA A 65 -10.45 -6.80 9.77
C ALA A 65 -11.49 -7.22 8.71
N SER A 66 -12.12 -6.25 8.03
CA SER A 66 -13.11 -6.48 6.98
C SER A 66 -12.54 -6.46 5.56
N CYS A 67 -11.20 -6.41 5.40
CA CYS A 67 -10.57 -6.38 4.09
C CYS A 67 -10.51 -7.79 3.48
N PRO A 68 -11.03 -8.00 2.25
CA PRO A 68 -10.84 -9.25 1.53
C PRO A 68 -9.36 -9.61 1.33
N ASN A 69 -9.00 -10.87 1.51
CA ASN A 69 -7.62 -11.34 1.37
C ASN A 69 -7.02 -11.06 -0.02
N ASN A 70 -7.83 -11.12 -1.08
CA ASN A 70 -7.36 -10.85 -2.44
C ASN A 70 -6.83 -9.41 -2.61
N LEU A 71 -7.37 -8.42 -1.88
CA LEU A 71 -6.86 -7.05 -1.97
C LEU A 71 -5.46 -6.92 -1.39
N ILE A 72 -5.14 -7.71 -0.36
CA ILE A 72 -3.80 -7.76 0.23
C ILE A 72 -2.85 -8.43 -0.76
N GLU A 73 -3.24 -9.57 -1.33
CA GLU A 73 -2.48 -10.29 -2.35
C GLU A 73 -2.18 -9.42 -3.57
N GLU A 74 -3.20 -8.76 -4.14
CA GLU A 74 -3.04 -7.87 -5.29
C GLU A 74 -2.10 -6.70 -4.99
N THR A 75 -2.14 -6.16 -3.76
CA THR A 75 -1.25 -5.08 -3.33
C THR A 75 0.20 -5.56 -3.24
N LEU A 76 0.41 -6.78 -2.73
CA LEU A 76 1.72 -7.41 -2.64
C LEU A 76 2.29 -7.71 -4.03
N ILE A 77 1.51 -8.32 -4.93
CA ILE A 77 1.91 -8.57 -6.33
C ILE A 77 2.29 -7.26 -7.01
N ARG A 78 1.45 -6.23 -6.88
CA ARG A 78 1.72 -4.91 -7.48
C ARG A 78 3.02 -4.29 -6.98
N LEU A 79 3.32 -4.44 -5.70
CA LEU A 79 4.57 -3.94 -5.11
C LEU A 79 5.80 -4.60 -5.74
N PHE A 80 5.74 -5.92 -5.96
CA PHE A 80 6.80 -6.66 -6.64
C PHE A 80 6.91 -6.31 -8.13
N GLU A 81 5.79 -6.14 -8.83
CA GLU A 81 5.79 -5.66 -10.22
C GLU A 81 6.50 -4.31 -10.36
N LEU A 82 6.28 -3.39 -9.41
CA LEU A 82 6.98 -2.10 -9.37
C LEU A 82 8.49 -2.23 -9.10
N ARG A 83 8.95 -3.40 -8.65
CA ARG A 83 10.36 -3.79 -8.52
C ARG A 83 10.88 -4.60 -9.70
N GLY A 84 10.06 -4.81 -10.73
CA GLY A 84 10.42 -5.63 -11.89
C GLY A 84 10.39 -7.12 -11.62
N ILE A 85 9.74 -7.57 -10.54
CA ILE A 85 9.53 -8.99 -10.22
C ILE A 85 8.12 -9.36 -10.68
N SER A 86 8.03 -10.30 -11.61
CA SER A 86 6.75 -10.75 -12.16
C SER A 86 6.00 -11.68 -11.21
N ARG A 87 4.68 -11.77 -11.38
CA ARG A 87 3.85 -12.76 -10.65
C ARG A 87 4.35 -14.19 -10.82
N GLN A 88 4.81 -14.55 -12.02
CA GLN A 88 5.34 -15.89 -12.31
C GLN A 88 6.58 -16.19 -11.47
N GLU A 89 7.49 -15.22 -11.32
CA GLU A 89 8.67 -15.36 -10.46
C GLU A 89 8.29 -15.52 -8.98
N LEU A 90 7.22 -14.83 -8.52
CA LEU A 90 6.72 -15.00 -7.14
C LEU A 90 6.13 -16.39 -6.90
N GLU A 91 5.33 -16.89 -7.85
CA GLU A 91 4.70 -18.21 -7.75
C GLU A 91 5.73 -19.34 -7.76
N LEU A 92 6.85 -19.17 -8.47
CA LEU A 92 7.96 -20.13 -8.48
C LEU A 92 8.77 -20.15 -7.17
N ALA A 93 8.69 -19.07 -6.39
CA ALA A 93 9.44 -18.91 -5.14
C ALA A 93 8.66 -19.34 -3.88
N ALA A 94 7.34 -19.55 -4.00
CA ALA A 94 6.44 -19.94 -2.91
C ALA A 94 6.34 -21.47 -2.74
#